data_AF-A0A229TID2-F1
#
_entry.id   AF-A0A229TID2-F1
#
_cell.length_a   1.000
_cell.length_b   1.000
_cell.length_c   1.000
_cell.angle_alpha   90.00
_cell.angle_beta   90.00
_cell.angle_gamma   90.00
#
_symmetry.space_group_name_H-M   'P 1'
#
loop_
_entity.id
_entity.type
_entity.pdbx_description
1 polymer ?
#
loop_
_entity_poly.entity_id
_entity_poly.type
_entity_poly.pdbx_seq_one_letter_code
_entity_poly.pdbx_strand_id
1 'polypeptide(L)'
;MPVDLSTTLSWKSADGEAAAMLAELQPNILKAHVRDRLTVLFLGFGDAAEARTFLRGLSGLMKSAKAHLEEVEAHKRTKTAGTPYLGVGLSAHGYATLGVTAPADPSFTAGAKAAVEKLADPAVTEWEGHYQQTIDAVVLIGDATAGPVRTLRRQVEALRPASVTILGEESGHGMANANGDGIEHFGYVDGRSQPLFLTEDVDAERDTTDGVSEWDPSAPLEQILVPDPAAPDPTVHFGSYFVFRKLEQNVRLFKEAERDLAHDLGLRGEDRERAGAMLVGRFEDGTPLTVQSAPGSHHPVGNDFSYDSDKLGQKCPFHAHIRKTNPRGSGGAEAPEEERKHLMARRGQTYGRRHDDPNADLPPRLRPAKDVGLLFMAFNSSLGNQFEFTQQIWANNPAFPFPPDGSQPGLDPVIGQGTREPQKYPPEWGHNNVAEAADPIPQAVTMKGGEYFFMPSLAFLRSL
;
A
#
# COMPACT_ATOMS: atom_id res chain seq x y z
N MET A 1 22.56 20.87 6.32
CA MET A 1 22.47 20.06 7.55
C MET A 1 22.59 18.59 7.17
N PRO A 2 23.13 17.71 8.03
CA PRO A 2 23.13 16.27 7.77
C PRO A 2 21.70 15.72 7.70
N VAL A 3 21.48 14.60 7.01
CA VAL A 3 20.16 13.94 6.98
C VAL A 3 19.89 13.32 8.34
N ASP A 4 18.94 13.88 9.09
CA ASP A 4 18.43 13.26 10.33
C ASP A 4 17.29 12.31 9.97
N LEU A 5 17.56 11.00 10.06
CA LEU A 5 16.56 9.99 9.74
C LEU A 5 15.53 9.79 10.87
N SER A 6 15.82 10.23 12.09
CA SER A 6 14.99 9.97 13.27
C SER A 6 13.74 10.86 13.37
N THR A 7 13.59 11.82 12.44
CA THR A 7 12.51 12.80 12.45
C THR A 7 11.90 13.00 11.05
N THR A 8 10.83 13.77 10.97
CA THR A 8 10.24 14.26 9.71
C THR A 8 11.11 15.36 9.08
N LEU A 9 10.95 15.61 7.77
CA LEU A 9 11.69 16.63 7.04
C LEU A 9 10.79 17.75 6.51
N SER A 10 11.17 19.02 6.72
CA SER A 10 10.62 20.13 5.92
C SER A 10 11.35 20.21 4.60
N TRP A 11 10.71 19.81 3.50
CA TRP A 11 11.39 19.78 2.20
C TRP A 11 11.60 21.18 1.62
N LYS A 12 10.77 22.16 1.98
CA LYS A 12 10.89 23.55 1.48
C LYS A 12 12.05 24.30 2.11
N SER A 13 12.42 23.95 3.34
CA SER A 13 13.52 24.57 4.08
C SER A 13 14.79 23.72 4.15
N ALA A 14 14.76 22.52 3.55
CA ALA A 14 15.91 21.62 3.49
C ALA A 14 17.12 22.26 2.77
N ASP A 15 18.29 22.11 3.38
CA ASP A 15 19.58 22.55 2.86
C ASP A 15 20.66 21.46 2.99
N GLY A 16 21.85 21.68 2.42
CA GLY A 16 22.99 20.76 2.54
C GLY A 16 22.65 19.33 2.12
N GLU A 17 22.95 18.36 2.98
CA GLU A 17 22.76 16.92 2.71
C GLU A 17 21.29 16.54 2.54
N ALA A 18 20.37 17.13 3.31
CA ALA A 18 18.93 16.87 3.15
C ALA A 18 18.40 17.35 1.79
N ALA A 19 18.88 18.50 1.31
CA ALA A 19 18.55 18.97 -0.04
C ALA A 19 19.15 18.08 -1.14
N ALA A 20 20.37 17.56 -0.93
CA ALA A 20 21.01 16.61 -1.84
C ALA A 20 20.23 15.28 -1.88
N MET A 21 19.80 14.76 -0.72
CA MET A 21 18.97 13.56 -0.64
C MET A 21 17.68 13.70 -1.45
N LEU A 22 16.94 14.81 -1.29
CA LEU A 22 15.71 15.03 -2.06
C LEU A 22 15.96 15.14 -3.58
N ALA A 23 17.13 15.61 -3.98
CA ALA A 23 17.53 15.71 -5.39
C ALA A 23 17.89 14.35 -6.01
N GLU A 24 18.22 13.35 -5.19
CA GLU A 24 18.68 12.03 -5.65
C GLU A 24 17.72 10.88 -5.31
N LEU A 25 16.73 11.13 -4.45
CA LEU A 25 15.68 10.16 -4.15
C LEU A 25 14.65 10.08 -5.28
N GLN A 26 14.13 8.89 -5.55
CA GLN A 26 13.03 8.71 -6.49
C GLN A 26 11.71 9.34 -5.97
N PRO A 27 10.82 9.80 -6.87
CA PRO A 27 9.45 10.18 -6.52
C PRO A 27 8.65 8.98 -6.00
N ASN A 28 7.40 9.23 -5.57
CA ASN A 28 6.47 8.22 -5.08
C ASN A 28 6.84 7.59 -3.71
N ILE A 29 8.06 7.77 -3.20
CA ILE A 29 8.51 7.27 -1.88
C ILE A 29 7.96 8.16 -0.76
N LEU A 30 8.56 9.33 -0.52
CA LEU A 30 8.15 10.24 0.57
C LEU A 30 6.73 10.79 0.40
N LYS A 31 6.30 11.01 -0.84
CA LYS A 31 4.95 11.44 -1.19
C LYS A 31 4.47 10.66 -2.40
N ALA A 32 3.26 10.12 -2.32
CA ALA A 32 2.63 9.40 -3.43
C ALA A 32 2.57 10.28 -4.69
N HIS A 33 2.89 9.68 -5.84
CA HIS A 33 2.71 10.32 -7.15
C HIS A 33 1.37 9.93 -7.76
N VAL A 34 0.73 10.84 -8.51
CA VAL A 34 -0.49 10.53 -9.27
C VAL A 34 -0.24 9.38 -10.25
N ARG A 35 -1.16 8.43 -10.31
CA ARG A 35 -1.00 7.18 -11.07
C ARG A 35 -2.33 6.52 -11.44
N ASP A 36 -3.37 7.32 -11.73
CA ASP A 36 -4.69 6.83 -12.15
C ASP A 36 -4.58 5.93 -13.39
N ARG A 37 -3.55 6.16 -14.21
CA ARG A 37 -3.06 5.23 -15.20
C ARG A 37 -1.66 4.80 -14.80
N LEU A 38 -1.46 3.49 -14.68
CA LEU A 38 -0.18 2.89 -14.33
C LEU A 38 0.12 1.73 -15.27
N THR A 39 1.34 1.68 -15.80
CA THR A 39 1.92 0.48 -16.40
C THR A 39 3.04 -0.01 -15.50
N VAL A 40 3.06 -1.32 -15.22
CA VAL A 40 4.12 -1.99 -14.47
C VAL A 40 4.79 -2.99 -15.41
N LEU A 41 6.10 -2.88 -15.59
CA LEU A 41 6.88 -3.80 -16.42
C LEU A 41 7.84 -4.59 -15.54
N PHE A 42 7.78 -5.91 -15.61
CA PHE A 42 8.76 -6.79 -14.97
C PHE A 42 9.79 -7.21 -16.00
N LEU A 43 11.06 -7.05 -15.66
CA LEU A 43 12.17 -7.21 -16.59
C LEU A 43 13.10 -8.34 -16.17
N GLY A 44 13.66 -9.01 -17.16
CA GLY A 44 14.81 -9.90 -17.03
C GLY A 44 16.01 -9.32 -17.77
N PHE A 45 17.22 -9.54 -17.25
CA PHE A 45 18.47 -9.05 -17.79
C PHE A 45 19.32 -10.20 -18.33
N GLY A 46 19.50 -10.24 -19.65
CA GLY A 46 20.31 -11.25 -20.33
C GLY A 46 21.80 -10.91 -20.45
N ASP A 47 22.15 -9.61 -20.39
CA ASP A 47 23.53 -9.13 -20.44
C ASP A 47 23.74 -7.98 -19.44
N ALA A 48 24.80 -8.07 -18.64
CA ALA A 48 25.08 -7.14 -17.55
C ALA A 48 25.42 -5.72 -18.04
N ALA A 49 26.20 -5.60 -19.12
CA ALA A 49 26.65 -4.31 -19.63
C ALA A 49 25.51 -3.55 -20.34
N GLU A 50 24.70 -4.28 -21.09
CA GLU A 50 23.49 -3.77 -21.72
C GLU A 50 22.44 -3.37 -20.67
N ALA A 51 22.26 -4.16 -19.61
CA ALA A 51 21.35 -3.81 -18.50
C ALA A 51 21.80 -2.54 -17.75
N ARG A 52 23.09 -2.41 -17.43
CA ARG A 52 23.67 -1.18 -16.85
C ARG A 52 23.42 0.03 -17.75
N THR A 53 23.69 -0.11 -19.05
CA THR A 53 23.48 0.96 -20.05
C THR A 53 22.00 1.34 -20.16
N PHE A 54 21.10 0.36 -20.14
CA PHE A 54 19.66 0.58 -20.17
C PHE A 54 19.19 1.36 -18.92
N LEU A 55 19.58 0.93 -17.72
CA LEU A 55 19.22 1.60 -16.46
C LEU A 55 19.79 3.03 -16.39
N ARG A 56 21.03 3.24 -16.85
CA ARG A 56 21.60 4.58 -17.00
C ARG A 56 20.78 5.44 -17.97
N GLY A 57 20.33 4.87 -19.08
CA GLY A 57 19.41 5.52 -20.02
C GLY A 57 18.08 5.91 -19.40
N LEU A 58 17.46 5.00 -18.63
CA LEU A 58 16.21 5.29 -17.91
C LEU A 58 16.36 6.45 -16.94
N SER A 59 17.51 6.58 -16.26
CA SER A 59 17.75 7.68 -15.32
C SER A 59 17.61 9.07 -15.98
N GLY A 60 17.88 9.19 -17.28
CA GLY A 60 17.70 10.42 -18.05
C GLY A 60 16.23 10.77 -18.36
N LEU A 61 15.31 9.82 -18.16
CA LEU A 61 13.85 10.01 -18.28
C LEU A 61 13.17 10.19 -16.90
N MET A 62 13.90 9.98 -15.82
CA MET A 62 13.38 10.09 -14.45
C MET A 62 13.44 11.54 -13.94
N LYS A 63 12.72 11.81 -12.86
CA LYS A 63 12.81 13.04 -12.06
C LYS A 63 13.03 12.69 -10.60
N SER A 64 13.50 13.64 -9.80
CA SER A 64 13.74 13.45 -8.37
C SER A 64 12.49 13.69 -7.51
N ALA A 65 12.55 13.26 -6.25
CA ALA A 65 11.53 13.57 -5.24
C ALA A 65 11.34 15.09 -5.11
N LYS A 66 12.42 15.88 -5.12
CA LYS A 66 12.36 17.34 -5.11
C LYS A 66 11.56 17.89 -6.29
N ALA A 67 11.87 17.47 -7.51
CA ALA A 67 11.16 17.93 -8.71
C ALA A 67 9.66 17.59 -8.65
N HIS A 68 9.32 16.39 -8.17
CA HIS A 68 7.93 16.01 -7.94
C HIS A 68 7.23 16.90 -6.91
N LEU A 69 7.86 17.21 -5.78
CA LEU A 69 7.28 18.09 -4.76
C LEU A 69 7.05 19.52 -5.26
N GLU A 70 7.98 20.04 -6.07
CA GLU A 70 7.82 21.33 -6.76
C GLU A 70 6.64 21.32 -7.75
N GLU A 71 6.46 20.23 -8.51
CA GLU A 71 5.29 20.05 -9.39
C GLU A 71 3.97 20.00 -8.61
N VAL A 72 3.94 19.34 -7.45
CA VAL A 72 2.76 19.29 -6.58
C VAL A 72 2.38 20.69 -6.09
N GLU A 73 3.34 21.50 -5.63
CA GLU A 73 3.06 22.87 -5.20
C GLU A 73 2.63 23.77 -6.35
N ALA A 74 3.25 23.63 -7.53
CA ALA A 74 2.81 24.32 -8.73
C ALA A 74 1.37 23.94 -9.10
N HIS A 75 1.02 22.66 -9.00
CA HIS A 75 -0.35 22.20 -9.23
C HIS A 75 -1.34 22.79 -8.23
N LYS A 76 -1.02 22.84 -6.94
CA LYS A 76 -1.89 23.48 -5.93
C LYS A 76 -2.13 24.95 -6.24
N ARG A 77 -1.08 25.69 -6.62
CA ARG A 77 -1.14 27.15 -6.86
C ARG A 77 -1.82 27.54 -8.17
N THR A 78 -1.50 26.85 -9.27
CA THR A 78 -1.90 27.26 -10.63
C THR A 78 -2.54 26.15 -11.45
N LYS A 79 -2.81 24.98 -10.86
CA LYS A 79 -3.33 23.79 -11.56
C LYS A 79 -2.46 23.36 -12.76
N THR A 80 -1.18 23.71 -12.74
CA THR A 80 -0.21 23.29 -13.74
C THR A 80 -0.13 21.77 -13.75
N ALA A 81 -0.19 21.16 -14.94
CA ALA A 81 0.02 19.73 -15.08
C ALA A 81 1.48 19.40 -14.77
N GLY A 82 1.70 18.39 -13.92
CA GLY A 82 3.02 17.82 -13.69
C GLY A 82 3.45 16.90 -14.83
N THR A 83 4.60 16.26 -14.66
CA THR A 83 5.11 15.26 -15.61
C THR A 83 4.81 13.83 -15.13
N PRO A 84 4.86 12.82 -16.02
CA PRO A 84 4.68 11.43 -15.63
C PRO A 84 5.75 10.96 -14.63
N TYR A 85 5.42 9.87 -13.93
CA TYR A 85 6.31 9.14 -13.05
C TYR A 85 6.98 7.99 -13.81
N LEU A 86 8.31 7.89 -13.69
CA LEU A 86 9.10 6.71 -14.01
C LEU A 86 9.79 6.21 -12.72
N GLY A 87 9.32 5.10 -12.17
CA GLY A 87 9.95 4.41 -11.05
C GLY A 87 10.78 3.23 -11.53
N VAL A 88 11.91 2.97 -10.88
CA VAL A 88 12.80 1.85 -11.22
C VAL A 88 13.20 1.12 -9.95
N GLY A 89 12.89 -0.17 -9.88
CA GLY A 89 13.26 -1.04 -8.78
C GLY A 89 14.04 -2.24 -9.26
N LEU A 90 14.98 -2.72 -8.44
CA LEU A 90 15.81 -3.90 -8.72
C LEU A 90 15.57 -4.95 -7.66
N SER A 91 15.39 -6.21 -8.06
CA SER A 91 15.40 -7.33 -7.12
C SER A 91 16.83 -7.66 -6.70
N ALA A 92 17.02 -8.49 -5.68
CA ALA A 92 18.35 -8.97 -5.31
C ALA A 92 19.03 -9.72 -6.49
N HIS A 93 18.26 -10.44 -7.30
CA HIS A 93 18.78 -11.08 -8.51
C HIS A 93 19.22 -10.05 -9.56
N GLY A 94 18.47 -8.95 -9.74
CA GLY A 94 18.87 -7.85 -10.61
C GLY A 94 20.22 -7.24 -10.22
N TYR A 95 20.47 -7.05 -8.92
CA TYR A 95 21.78 -6.62 -8.42
C TYR A 95 22.89 -7.63 -8.77
N ALA A 96 22.63 -8.93 -8.59
CA ALA A 96 23.58 -9.99 -8.93
C ALA A 96 23.89 -10.00 -10.45
N THR A 97 22.88 -9.89 -11.30
CA THR A 97 23.04 -9.83 -12.76
C THR A 97 23.86 -8.62 -13.20
N LEU A 98 23.72 -7.48 -12.52
CA LEU A 98 24.52 -6.29 -12.79
C LEU A 98 25.96 -6.43 -12.27
N GLY A 99 26.29 -7.42 -11.43
CA GLY A 99 27.57 -7.52 -10.74
C GLY A 99 27.75 -6.41 -9.69
N VAL A 100 26.68 -6.06 -8.98
CA VAL A 100 26.65 -5.04 -7.93
C VAL A 100 26.23 -5.70 -6.62
N THR A 101 26.86 -5.30 -5.50
CA THR A 101 26.45 -5.77 -4.17
C THR A 101 25.02 -5.31 -3.87
N ALA A 102 24.14 -6.26 -3.54
CA ALA A 102 22.74 -5.98 -3.24
C ALA A 102 22.56 -5.33 -1.84
N PRO A 103 21.49 -4.54 -1.63
CA PRO A 103 21.01 -4.18 -0.30
C PRO A 103 20.75 -5.41 0.59
N ALA A 104 20.97 -5.25 1.90
CA ALA A 104 21.16 -6.39 2.81
C ALA A 104 19.92 -6.80 3.63
N ASP A 105 18.72 -6.29 3.33
CA ASP A 105 17.50 -6.78 4.00
C ASP A 105 17.33 -8.29 3.71
N PRO A 106 17.14 -9.12 4.76
CA PRO A 106 17.12 -10.57 4.61
C PRO A 106 15.94 -11.08 3.78
N SER A 107 14.79 -10.41 3.86
CA SER A 107 13.61 -10.77 3.08
C SER A 107 13.79 -10.37 1.63
N PHE A 108 14.36 -9.20 1.37
CA PHE A 108 14.72 -8.74 0.02
C PHE A 108 15.72 -9.69 -0.66
N THR A 109 16.79 -10.07 0.04
CA THR A 109 17.83 -10.96 -0.51
C THR A 109 17.32 -12.37 -0.77
N ALA A 110 16.39 -12.88 0.04
CA ALA A 110 15.73 -14.17 -0.18
C ALA A 110 14.66 -14.13 -1.29
N GLY A 111 14.04 -12.96 -1.50
CA GLY A 111 12.96 -12.75 -2.47
C GLY A 111 11.58 -13.20 -1.98
N ALA A 112 10.51 -12.69 -2.60
CA ALA A 112 9.14 -12.92 -2.13
C ALA A 112 8.72 -14.39 -2.20
N LYS A 113 9.28 -15.17 -3.14
CA LYS A 113 9.02 -16.61 -3.29
C LYS A 113 9.44 -17.40 -2.04
N ALA A 114 10.48 -16.93 -1.33
CA ALA A 114 10.93 -17.54 -0.08
C ALA A 114 10.05 -17.16 1.13
N ALA A 115 9.19 -16.15 0.99
CA ALA A 115 8.29 -15.69 2.06
C ALA A 115 6.93 -16.42 2.07
N VAL A 116 6.64 -17.28 1.08
CA VAL A 116 5.33 -17.94 0.91
C VAL A 116 4.85 -18.61 2.19
N GLU A 117 5.72 -19.40 2.82
CA GLU A 117 5.36 -20.17 4.02
C GLU A 117 4.98 -19.25 5.19
N LYS A 118 5.81 -18.25 5.51
CA LYS A 118 5.54 -17.35 6.65
C LYS A 118 4.35 -16.41 6.41
N LEU A 119 4.07 -16.07 5.16
CA LEU A 119 2.91 -15.23 4.80
C LEU A 119 1.63 -16.03 4.61
N ALA A 120 1.70 -17.37 4.64
CA ALA A 120 0.61 -18.28 4.27
C ALA A 120 0.05 -17.99 2.87
N ASP A 121 0.93 -17.61 1.94
CA ASP A 121 0.57 -17.40 0.54
C ASP A 121 0.25 -18.72 -0.16
N PRO A 122 -0.52 -18.70 -1.26
CA PRO A 122 -0.61 -19.85 -2.16
C PRO A 122 0.78 -20.19 -2.71
N ALA A 123 0.96 -21.47 -3.04
CA ALA A 123 2.24 -21.95 -3.54
C ALA A 123 2.65 -21.19 -4.81
N VAL A 124 3.95 -21.04 -5.05
CA VAL A 124 4.46 -20.33 -6.25
C VAL A 124 3.88 -20.93 -7.54
N THR A 125 3.60 -22.24 -7.58
CA THR A 125 2.96 -22.92 -8.72
C THR A 125 1.54 -22.44 -9.03
N GLU A 126 0.87 -21.78 -8.07
CA GLU A 126 -0.48 -21.21 -8.20
C GLU A 126 -0.46 -19.73 -8.60
N TRP A 127 0.72 -19.09 -8.58
CA TRP A 127 0.87 -17.71 -9.05
C TRP A 127 0.69 -17.64 -10.57
N GLU A 128 0.36 -16.46 -11.10
CA GLU A 128 0.35 -16.25 -12.55
C GLU A 128 1.76 -16.44 -13.14
N GLY A 129 1.81 -16.95 -14.37
CA GLY A 129 3.04 -17.52 -14.95
C GLY A 129 4.25 -16.58 -14.97
N HIS A 130 4.06 -15.27 -15.17
CA HIS A 130 5.18 -14.31 -15.15
C HIS A 130 5.76 -14.07 -13.76
N TYR A 131 4.99 -14.25 -12.68
CA TYR A 131 5.50 -14.13 -11.31
C TYR A 131 6.24 -15.38 -10.82
N GLN A 132 6.04 -16.51 -11.48
CA GLN A 132 6.79 -17.75 -11.18
C GLN A 132 8.26 -17.66 -11.63
N GLN A 133 8.56 -16.73 -12.53
CA GLN A 133 9.91 -16.50 -13.05
C GLN A 133 10.77 -15.71 -12.05
N THR A 134 12.08 -15.75 -12.25
CA THR A 134 13.02 -14.83 -11.61
C THR A 134 12.95 -13.48 -12.32
N ILE A 135 12.67 -12.42 -11.57
CA ILE A 135 12.55 -11.05 -12.09
C ILE A 135 13.78 -10.25 -11.63
N ASP A 136 14.41 -9.51 -12.53
CA ASP A 136 15.58 -8.66 -12.22
C ASP A 136 15.17 -7.24 -11.81
N ALA A 137 14.17 -6.67 -12.47
CA ALA A 137 13.77 -5.29 -12.25
C ALA A 137 12.27 -5.05 -12.48
N VAL A 138 11.77 -3.96 -11.91
CA VAL A 138 10.44 -3.41 -12.16
C VAL A 138 10.54 -1.97 -12.65
N VAL A 139 9.76 -1.62 -13.65
CA VAL A 139 9.58 -0.24 -14.13
C VAL A 139 8.12 0.17 -13.95
N LEU A 140 7.89 1.27 -13.24
CA LEU A 140 6.57 1.85 -13.00
C LEU A 140 6.41 3.10 -13.84
N ILE A 141 5.37 3.15 -14.68
CA ILE A 141 5.06 4.30 -15.55
C ILE A 141 3.68 4.82 -15.16
N GLY A 142 3.63 5.91 -14.40
CA GLY A 142 2.40 6.46 -13.81
C GLY A 142 2.06 7.86 -14.31
N ASP A 143 0.77 8.14 -14.52
CA ASP A 143 0.26 9.49 -14.78
C ASP A 143 -1.24 9.56 -14.41
N ALA A 144 -1.82 10.75 -14.38
CA ALA A 144 -3.27 10.92 -14.30
C ALA A 144 -4.00 10.39 -15.55
N THR A 145 -3.34 10.40 -16.71
CA THR A 145 -3.97 10.08 -18.00
C THR A 145 -3.15 9.11 -18.86
N ALA A 146 -3.81 8.43 -19.79
CA ALA A 146 -3.17 7.34 -20.53
C ALA A 146 -2.23 7.84 -21.64
N GLY A 147 -2.37 9.10 -22.08
CA GLY A 147 -1.55 9.68 -23.15
C GLY A 147 -0.07 9.76 -22.76
N PRO A 148 0.28 10.45 -21.66
CA PRO A 148 1.65 10.54 -21.17
C PRO A 148 2.26 9.18 -20.82
N VAL A 149 1.50 8.24 -20.22
CA VAL A 149 1.95 6.85 -19.97
C VAL A 149 2.38 6.17 -21.27
N ARG A 150 1.56 6.24 -22.34
CA ARG A 150 1.92 5.66 -23.64
C ARG A 150 3.17 6.32 -24.25
N THR A 151 3.33 7.62 -24.07
CA THR A 151 4.52 8.34 -24.57
C THR A 151 5.78 7.90 -23.84
N LEU A 152 5.76 7.86 -22.51
CA LEU A 152 6.89 7.43 -21.72
C LEU A 152 7.21 5.94 -21.94
N ARG A 153 6.19 5.07 -22.09
CA ARG A 153 6.41 3.66 -22.47
C ARG A 153 7.16 3.51 -23.79
N ARG A 154 6.85 4.31 -24.81
CA ARG A 154 7.59 4.27 -26.09
C ARG A 154 9.05 4.72 -25.92
N GLN A 155 9.32 5.67 -25.04
CA GLN A 155 10.69 6.11 -24.75
C GLN A 155 11.48 5.02 -24.01
N VAL A 156 10.85 4.34 -23.04
CA VAL A 156 11.44 3.18 -22.35
C VAL A 156 11.75 2.07 -23.36
N GLU A 157 10.82 1.74 -24.26
CA GLU A 157 11.02 0.72 -25.30
C GLU A 157 12.14 1.10 -26.27
N ALA A 158 12.27 2.38 -26.63
CA ALA A 158 13.32 2.86 -27.52
C ALA A 158 14.73 2.75 -26.91
N LEU A 159 14.85 2.76 -25.59
CA LEU A 159 16.11 2.55 -24.88
C LEU A 159 16.42 1.06 -24.63
N ARG A 160 15.41 0.20 -24.70
CA ARG A 160 15.49 -1.21 -24.28
C ARG A 160 16.28 -2.04 -25.29
N PRO A 161 17.43 -2.61 -24.91
CA PRO A 161 18.14 -3.55 -25.77
C PRO A 161 17.41 -4.90 -25.81
N ALA A 162 17.74 -5.74 -26.80
CA ALA A 162 17.09 -7.05 -26.95
C ALA A 162 17.34 -7.98 -25.75
N SER A 163 18.48 -7.85 -25.08
CA SER A 163 18.84 -8.64 -23.88
C SER A 163 18.02 -8.30 -22.64
N VAL A 164 17.37 -7.12 -22.58
CA VAL A 164 16.47 -6.74 -21.48
C VAL A 164 15.05 -7.13 -21.85
N THR A 165 14.55 -8.26 -21.38
CA THR A 165 13.25 -8.81 -21.78
C THR A 165 12.14 -8.37 -20.86
N ILE A 166 10.95 -8.06 -21.40
CA ILE A 166 9.73 -7.87 -20.59
C ILE A 166 9.15 -9.26 -20.29
N LEU A 167 9.25 -9.68 -19.03
CA LEU A 167 8.77 -10.98 -18.54
C LEU A 167 7.26 -10.98 -18.27
N GLY A 168 6.73 -9.82 -17.89
CA GLY A 168 5.32 -9.62 -17.59
C GLY A 168 4.99 -8.14 -17.51
N GLU A 169 3.70 -7.82 -17.67
CA GLU A 169 3.19 -6.46 -17.64
C GLU A 169 1.84 -6.41 -16.92
N GLU A 170 1.65 -5.38 -16.07
CA GLU A 170 0.37 -5.11 -15.42
C GLU A 170 -0.12 -3.70 -15.76
N SER A 171 -1.44 -3.52 -15.73
CA SER A 171 -2.09 -2.23 -15.97
C SER A 171 -2.94 -1.80 -14.78
N GLY A 172 -2.46 -0.78 -14.06
CA GLY A 172 -3.22 -0.12 -13.01
C GLY A 172 -4.21 0.92 -13.54
N HIS A 173 -5.38 0.95 -12.93
CA HIS A 173 -6.55 1.72 -13.34
C HIS A 173 -7.26 2.28 -12.11
N GLY A 174 -6.97 3.53 -11.76
CA GLY A 174 -7.62 4.21 -10.63
C GLY A 174 -9.14 4.24 -10.75
N MET A 175 -9.80 4.05 -9.61
CA MET A 175 -11.24 4.17 -9.45
C MET A 175 -11.53 5.24 -8.41
N ALA A 176 -12.60 6.00 -8.61
CA ALA A 176 -13.07 6.99 -7.65
C ALA A 176 -14.58 6.86 -7.48
N ASN A 177 -15.08 7.13 -6.28
CA ASN A 177 -16.51 7.22 -6.00
C ASN A 177 -17.09 8.58 -6.48
N ALA A 178 -18.38 8.80 -6.23
CA ALA A 178 -19.06 10.05 -6.61
C ALA A 178 -18.53 11.30 -5.86
N ASN A 179 -17.93 11.14 -4.68
CA ASN A 179 -17.28 12.22 -3.92
C ASN A 179 -15.87 12.56 -4.45
N GLY A 180 -15.35 11.74 -5.38
CA GLY A 180 -14.01 11.90 -5.96
C GLY A 180 -12.89 11.25 -5.14
N ASP A 181 -13.22 10.47 -4.11
CA ASP A 181 -12.23 9.71 -3.33
C ASP A 181 -11.83 8.44 -4.05
N GLY A 182 -10.56 8.07 -3.96
CA GLY A 182 -10.04 6.82 -4.52
C GLY A 182 -10.61 5.61 -3.79
N ILE A 183 -11.15 4.65 -4.54
CA ILE A 183 -11.74 3.41 -3.99
C ILE A 183 -11.07 2.15 -4.55
N GLU A 184 -11.22 1.05 -3.81
CA GLU A 184 -10.87 -0.30 -4.27
C GLU A 184 -12.10 -1.07 -4.79
N HIS A 185 -11.94 -2.34 -5.23
CA HIS A 185 -13.01 -3.06 -5.95
C HIS A 185 -14.18 -3.52 -5.08
N PHE A 186 -14.01 -3.63 -3.76
CA PHE A 186 -15.12 -3.85 -2.83
C PHE A 186 -15.96 -2.58 -2.61
N GLY A 187 -15.50 -1.41 -3.07
CA GLY A 187 -16.24 -0.15 -3.05
C GLY A 187 -15.80 0.83 -1.97
N TYR A 188 -14.77 0.50 -1.17
CA TYR A 188 -14.36 1.31 -0.03
C TYR A 188 -13.28 2.31 -0.41
N VAL A 189 -13.34 3.50 0.21
CA VAL A 189 -12.24 4.48 0.15
C VAL A 189 -10.96 3.84 0.67
N ASP A 190 -9.93 3.83 -0.17
CA ASP A 190 -8.60 3.29 0.14
C ASP A 190 -7.53 4.38 0.06
N GLY A 191 -6.39 4.14 0.70
CA GLY A 191 -5.23 5.02 0.68
C GLY A 191 -5.34 6.25 1.57
N ARG A 192 -6.45 6.43 2.31
CA ARG A 192 -6.71 7.61 3.17
C ARG A 192 -5.69 7.80 4.29
N SER A 193 -5.37 6.73 5.03
CA SER A 193 -4.42 6.77 6.16
C SER A 193 -3.03 6.38 5.67
N GLN A 194 -2.06 7.28 5.84
CA GLN A 194 -0.67 7.13 5.42
C GLN A 194 0.27 7.70 6.51
N PRO A 195 1.45 7.11 6.72
CA PRO A 195 2.53 7.80 7.42
C PRO A 195 2.99 9.03 6.61
N LEU A 196 3.14 10.17 7.27
CA LEU A 196 3.57 11.44 6.66
C LEU A 196 4.99 11.77 7.09
N PHE A 197 5.90 11.80 6.12
CA PHE A 197 7.33 12.00 6.36
C PHE A 197 7.77 13.46 6.22
N LEU A 198 6.93 14.28 5.59
CA LEU A 198 7.18 15.68 5.30
C LEU A 198 6.36 16.56 6.23
N THR A 199 6.97 17.56 6.86
CA THR A 199 6.24 18.46 7.77
C THR A 199 5.14 19.22 7.02
N GLU A 200 5.38 19.58 5.74
CA GLU A 200 4.37 20.23 4.90
C GLU A 200 3.13 19.37 4.63
N ASP A 201 3.27 18.03 4.67
CA ASP A 201 2.13 17.12 4.53
C ASP A 201 1.39 16.97 5.87
N VAL A 202 2.10 16.95 7.00
CA VAL A 202 1.48 16.99 8.35
C VAL A 202 0.70 18.28 8.53
N ASP A 203 1.26 19.41 8.09
CA ASP A 203 0.58 20.71 8.10
C ASP A 203 -0.69 20.68 7.24
N ALA A 204 -0.61 20.16 6.02
CA ALA A 204 -1.77 20.05 5.14
C ALA A 204 -2.86 19.12 5.73
N GLU A 205 -2.49 18.00 6.35
CA GLU A 205 -3.44 17.10 7.02
C GLU A 205 -4.18 17.85 8.13
N ARG A 206 -3.44 18.52 9.03
CA ARG A 206 -4.01 19.30 10.12
C ARG A 206 -4.92 20.44 9.63
N ASP A 207 -4.49 21.15 8.60
CA ASP A 207 -5.14 22.41 8.19
C ASP A 207 -6.33 22.18 7.23
N THR A 208 -6.42 21.02 6.58
CA THR A 208 -7.42 20.77 5.51
C THR A 208 -8.29 19.52 5.71
N THR A 209 -8.06 18.76 6.78
CA THR A 209 -8.86 17.56 7.11
C THR A 209 -9.57 17.71 8.46
N ASP A 210 -9.99 16.60 9.06
CA ASP A 210 -10.59 16.54 10.39
C ASP A 210 -9.58 16.81 11.53
N GLY A 211 -8.27 16.73 11.25
CA GLY A 211 -7.21 17.14 12.16
C GLY A 211 -6.11 16.09 12.36
N VAL A 212 -5.30 16.30 13.39
CA VAL A 212 -4.24 15.38 13.87
C VAL A 212 -4.18 15.35 15.41
N SER A 213 -5.30 15.63 16.07
CA SER A 213 -5.39 15.80 17.53
C SER A 213 -5.48 14.47 18.28
N GLU A 214 -6.17 13.49 17.71
CA GLU A 214 -6.33 12.12 18.22
C GLU A 214 -5.31 11.16 17.59
N TRP A 215 -4.93 11.39 16.33
CA TRP A 215 -3.93 10.60 15.63
C TRP A 215 -2.91 11.49 14.93
N ASP A 216 -1.66 11.46 15.40
CA ASP A 216 -0.53 12.07 14.72
C ASP A 216 0.02 11.13 13.62
N PRO A 217 -0.14 11.47 12.32
CA PRO A 217 0.33 10.64 11.22
C PRO A 217 1.83 10.80 10.93
N SER A 218 2.56 11.65 11.67
CA SER A 218 3.98 11.90 11.46
C SER A 218 4.80 10.61 11.54
N ALA A 219 5.73 10.42 10.62
CA ALA A 219 6.64 9.28 10.62
C ALA A 219 8.06 9.74 10.31
N PRO A 220 9.07 9.22 11.03
CA PRO A 220 10.46 9.58 10.78
C PRO A 220 10.93 9.04 9.43
N LEU A 221 11.93 9.68 8.82
CA LEU A 221 12.49 9.23 7.54
C LEU A 221 13.04 7.79 7.60
N GLU A 222 13.58 7.35 8.75
CA GLU A 222 14.10 5.98 8.95
C GLU A 222 13.02 4.90 8.80
N GLN A 223 11.73 5.27 8.83
CA GLN A 223 10.62 4.33 8.61
C GLN A 223 10.42 3.99 7.13
N ILE A 224 11.07 4.72 6.20
CA ILE A 224 10.91 4.50 4.75
C ILE A 224 12.22 4.59 3.96
N LEU A 225 13.17 5.42 4.39
CA LEU A 225 14.44 5.63 3.69
C LEU A 225 15.52 4.67 4.16
N VAL A 226 16.33 4.21 3.22
CA VAL A 226 17.47 3.33 3.43
C VAL A 226 18.66 3.94 2.69
N PRO A 227 19.84 4.07 3.34
CA PRO A 227 21.08 4.42 2.64
C PRO A 227 21.27 3.48 1.45
N ASP A 228 21.45 4.02 0.24
CA ASP A 228 21.66 3.20 -0.96
C ASP A 228 23.10 2.66 -0.94
N PRO A 229 23.31 1.38 -0.61
CA PRO A 229 24.65 0.87 -0.29
C PRO A 229 25.57 0.76 -1.51
N ALA A 230 24.99 0.80 -2.72
CA ALA A 230 25.72 0.73 -3.97
C ALA A 230 25.91 2.11 -4.63
N ALA A 231 25.33 3.16 -4.06
CA ALA A 231 25.44 4.52 -4.58
C ALA A 231 26.82 5.14 -4.26
N PRO A 232 27.22 6.19 -5.01
CA PRO A 232 28.51 6.88 -4.78
C PRO A 232 28.72 7.46 -3.38
N ASP A 233 27.63 7.79 -2.69
CA ASP A 233 27.66 8.40 -1.35
C ASP A 233 26.39 8.04 -0.57
N PRO A 234 26.39 6.93 0.19
CA PRO A 234 25.23 6.48 0.96
C PRO A 234 24.81 7.41 2.10
N THR A 235 25.56 8.50 2.38
CA THR A 235 25.15 9.49 3.39
C THR A 235 24.09 10.47 2.86
N VAL A 236 24.01 10.62 1.54
CA VAL A 236 23.04 11.50 0.85
C VAL A 236 22.25 10.79 -0.23
N HIS A 237 22.68 9.60 -0.67
CA HIS A 237 21.96 8.80 -1.66
C HIS A 237 21.15 7.73 -0.97
N PHE A 238 19.82 7.84 -1.09
CA PHE A 238 18.87 6.96 -0.43
C PHE A 238 17.95 6.27 -1.44
N GLY A 239 17.48 5.10 -1.04
CA GLY A 239 16.41 4.36 -1.69
C GLY A 239 15.41 3.83 -0.68
N SER A 240 14.57 2.89 -1.09
CA SER A 240 13.60 2.22 -0.23
C SER A 240 13.30 0.82 -0.76
N TYR A 241 13.09 -0.15 0.13
CA TYR A 241 12.57 -1.46 -0.25
C TYR A 241 11.12 -1.32 -0.71
N PHE A 242 10.74 -2.14 -1.68
CA PHE A 242 9.47 -2.05 -2.36
C PHE A 242 8.83 -3.42 -2.48
N VAL A 243 7.63 -3.53 -1.93
CA VAL A 243 6.78 -4.72 -2.07
C VAL A 243 5.90 -4.53 -3.28
N PHE A 244 5.80 -5.57 -4.11
CA PHE A 244 4.74 -5.69 -5.11
C PHE A 244 4.00 -7.01 -4.92
N ARG A 245 2.66 -6.95 -4.83
CA ARG A 245 1.78 -8.13 -4.80
C ARG A 245 0.56 -7.88 -5.66
N LYS A 246 0.25 -8.80 -6.58
CA LYS A 246 -1.03 -8.80 -7.29
C LYS A 246 -2.07 -9.53 -6.45
N LEU A 247 -3.04 -8.80 -5.94
CA LEU A 247 -4.09 -9.30 -5.07
C LEU A 247 -5.43 -9.26 -5.80
N GLU A 248 -5.87 -10.40 -6.31
CA GLU A 248 -7.16 -10.55 -6.99
C GLU A 248 -8.31 -10.45 -5.99
N GLN A 249 -9.37 -9.73 -6.37
CA GLN A 249 -10.52 -9.49 -5.52
C GLN A 249 -11.77 -10.16 -6.10
N ASN A 250 -12.33 -11.10 -5.35
CA ASN A 250 -13.63 -11.68 -5.63
C ASN A 250 -14.73 -10.82 -5.02
N VAL A 251 -15.12 -9.76 -5.73
CA VAL A 251 -16.09 -8.76 -5.25
C VAL A 251 -17.45 -9.39 -4.98
N ARG A 252 -17.87 -10.34 -5.81
CA ARG A 252 -19.11 -11.11 -5.57
C ARG A 252 -19.09 -11.80 -4.22
N LEU A 253 -18.05 -12.57 -3.94
CA LEU A 253 -17.92 -13.32 -2.69
C LEU A 253 -17.87 -12.39 -1.48
N PHE A 254 -17.15 -11.26 -1.60
CA PHE A 254 -17.09 -10.28 -0.52
C PHE A 254 -18.47 -9.65 -0.24
N LYS A 255 -19.22 -9.25 -1.29
CA LYS A 255 -20.58 -8.72 -1.13
C LYS A 255 -21.60 -9.77 -0.66
N GLU A 256 -21.39 -11.04 -0.96
CA GLU A 256 -22.14 -12.14 -0.35
C GLU A 256 -21.84 -12.24 1.15
N ALA A 257 -20.57 -12.16 1.55
CA ALA A 257 -20.17 -12.16 2.96
C ALA A 257 -20.74 -10.97 3.74
N GLU A 258 -20.72 -9.76 3.18
CA GLU A 258 -21.37 -8.58 3.80
C GLU A 258 -22.87 -8.82 4.04
N ARG A 259 -23.56 -9.37 3.03
CA ARG A 259 -25.00 -9.68 3.12
C ARG A 259 -25.28 -10.74 4.19
N ASP A 260 -24.49 -11.79 4.23
CA ASP A 260 -24.71 -12.94 5.11
C ASP A 260 -24.38 -12.56 6.56
N LEU A 261 -23.30 -11.80 6.79
CA LEU A 261 -23.00 -11.23 8.11
C LEU A 261 -24.11 -10.28 8.59
N ALA A 262 -24.62 -9.41 7.71
CA ALA A 262 -25.74 -8.53 8.06
C ALA A 262 -27.00 -9.33 8.48
N HIS A 263 -27.24 -10.47 7.83
CA HIS A 263 -28.34 -11.38 8.19
C HIS A 263 -28.10 -12.04 9.56
N ASP A 264 -26.90 -12.59 9.80
CA ASP A 264 -26.55 -13.27 11.05
C ASP A 264 -26.65 -12.34 12.27
N LEU A 265 -26.24 -11.08 12.11
CA LEU A 265 -26.34 -10.05 13.15
C LEU A 265 -27.74 -9.42 13.25
N GLY A 266 -28.68 -9.81 12.37
CA GLY A 266 -30.05 -9.30 12.36
C GLY A 266 -30.16 -7.81 11.99
N LEU A 267 -29.18 -7.27 11.24
CA LEU A 267 -29.18 -5.88 10.79
C LEU A 267 -30.28 -5.65 9.75
N ARG A 268 -30.89 -4.45 9.74
CA ARG A 268 -32.08 -4.15 8.92
C ARG A 268 -31.98 -2.79 8.25
N GLY A 269 -32.65 -2.65 7.10
CA GLY A 269 -32.61 -1.42 6.31
C GLY A 269 -31.18 -1.06 5.92
N GLU A 270 -30.87 0.24 5.94
CA GLU A 270 -29.54 0.77 5.60
C GLU A 270 -28.44 0.34 6.59
N ASP A 271 -28.78 -0.01 7.85
CA ASP A 271 -27.79 -0.47 8.84
C ASP A 271 -27.13 -1.80 8.44
N ARG A 272 -27.67 -2.51 7.44
CA ARG A 272 -27.01 -3.69 6.85
C ARG A 272 -25.61 -3.37 6.29
N GLU A 273 -25.37 -2.14 5.84
CA GLU A 273 -24.05 -1.70 5.36
C GLU A 273 -22.98 -1.73 6.46
N ARG A 274 -23.38 -1.66 7.73
CA ARG A 274 -22.46 -1.73 8.87
C ARG A 274 -21.74 -3.07 8.95
N ALA A 275 -22.30 -4.15 8.40
CA ALA A 275 -21.62 -5.45 8.32
C ALA A 275 -20.31 -5.35 7.51
N GLY A 276 -20.35 -4.71 6.35
CA GLY A 276 -19.14 -4.46 5.57
C GLY A 276 -18.17 -3.51 6.26
N ALA A 277 -18.69 -2.47 6.92
CA ALA A 277 -17.89 -1.58 7.74
C ALA A 277 -17.22 -2.29 8.93
N MET A 278 -17.78 -3.38 9.45
CA MET A 278 -17.15 -4.23 10.48
C MET A 278 -15.99 -5.05 9.93
N LEU A 279 -16.03 -5.45 8.66
CA LEU A 279 -14.93 -6.15 8.00
C LEU A 279 -13.74 -5.22 7.74
N VAL A 280 -14.03 -4.01 7.26
CA VAL A 280 -13.00 -3.04 6.86
C VAL A 280 -12.56 -2.16 8.03
N GLY A 281 -13.49 -1.75 8.88
CA GLY A 281 -13.37 -0.75 9.94
C GLY A 281 -13.74 0.68 9.51
N ARG A 282 -14.17 0.83 8.25
CA ARG A 282 -14.77 2.05 7.67
C ARG A 282 -15.95 1.65 6.79
N PHE A 283 -16.94 2.52 6.68
CA PHE A 283 -17.98 2.41 5.64
C PHE A 283 -17.39 2.65 4.25
N GLU A 284 -18.15 2.33 3.19
CA GLU A 284 -17.70 2.49 1.80
C GLU A 284 -17.31 3.94 1.47
N ASP A 285 -18.01 4.92 2.05
CA ASP A 285 -17.69 6.34 1.94
C ASP A 285 -16.45 6.78 2.73
N GLY A 286 -15.85 5.85 3.48
CA GLY A 286 -14.66 6.08 4.30
C GLY A 286 -14.95 6.51 5.74
N THR A 287 -16.21 6.62 6.18
CA THR A 287 -16.54 6.99 7.57
C THR A 287 -15.94 5.97 8.56
N PRO A 288 -15.14 6.38 9.59
CA PRO A 288 -14.57 5.44 10.56
C PRO A 288 -15.61 4.82 11.47
N LEU A 289 -15.67 3.48 11.53
CA LEU A 289 -16.67 2.76 12.32
C LEU A 289 -16.51 2.99 13.84
N THR A 290 -15.30 3.31 14.32
CA THR A 290 -15.08 3.65 15.74
C THR A 290 -15.68 5.01 16.13
N VAL A 291 -15.97 5.86 15.14
CA VAL A 291 -16.49 7.22 15.35
C VAL A 291 -17.99 7.29 15.11
N GLN A 292 -18.51 6.65 14.05
CA GLN A 292 -19.92 6.69 13.66
C GLN A 292 -20.46 5.29 13.39
N SER A 293 -21.77 5.10 13.62
CA SER A 293 -22.49 3.85 13.33
C SER A 293 -23.13 3.80 11.94
N ALA A 294 -23.01 4.85 11.14
CA ALA A 294 -23.57 4.98 9.80
C ALA A 294 -22.63 5.83 8.91
N PRO A 295 -22.70 5.71 7.57
CA PRO A 295 -21.92 6.55 6.67
C PRO A 295 -22.39 8.03 6.71
N GLY A 296 -21.59 8.92 6.13
CA GLY A 296 -21.92 10.35 5.95
C GLY A 296 -20.78 11.32 6.27
N SER A 297 -19.67 10.84 6.84
CA SER A 297 -18.52 11.69 7.25
C SER A 297 -17.40 11.65 6.21
N HIS A 298 -17.68 12.21 5.03
CA HIS A 298 -16.79 12.22 3.86
C HIS A 298 -16.50 13.64 3.30
N HIS A 299 -16.59 14.68 4.14
CA HIS A 299 -16.35 16.08 3.76
C HIS A 299 -15.27 16.78 4.63
N PRO A 300 -13.98 16.43 4.51
CA PRO A 300 -13.44 15.29 3.74
C PRO A 300 -13.56 13.98 4.55
N VAL A 301 -13.15 12.85 3.95
CA VAL A 301 -13.03 11.58 4.67
C VAL A 301 -12.05 11.75 5.84
N GLY A 302 -12.46 11.34 7.05
CA GLY A 302 -11.67 11.58 8.26
C GLY A 302 -10.54 10.57 8.53
N ASN A 303 -9.53 10.96 9.30
CA ASN A 303 -8.48 10.07 9.83
C ASN A 303 -8.05 10.40 11.26
N ASP A 304 -8.58 11.45 11.88
CA ASP A 304 -8.24 11.90 13.23
C ASP A 304 -9.02 11.16 14.31
N PHE A 305 -8.68 9.90 14.54
CA PHE A 305 -9.30 9.07 15.57
C PHE A 305 -8.32 8.04 16.16
N SER A 306 -8.61 7.58 17.36
CA SER A 306 -7.97 6.44 17.99
C SER A 306 -9.02 5.37 18.35
N TYR A 307 -8.58 4.28 18.98
CA TYR A 307 -9.50 3.30 19.59
C TYR A 307 -9.54 3.42 21.12
N ASP A 308 -9.06 4.53 21.69
CA ASP A 308 -9.02 4.72 23.15
C ASP A 308 -10.41 4.78 23.79
N SER A 309 -11.40 5.25 23.04
CA SER A 309 -12.82 5.24 23.40
C SER A 309 -13.58 4.02 22.86
N ASP A 310 -12.86 3.02 22.34
CA ASP A 310 -13.38 1.77 21.81
C ASP A 310 -12.49 0.57 22.20
N LYS A 311 -11.97 0.59 23.43
CA LYS A 311 -11.08 -0.45 23.98
C LYS A 311 -11.71 -1.84 24.06
N LEU A 312 -13.04 -1.91 24.03
CA LEU A 312 -13.81 -3.17 24.04
C LEU A 312 -14.22 -3.64 22.64
N GLY A 313 -13.89 -2.88 21.58
CA GLY A 313 -14.23 -3.23 20.19
C GLY A 313 -15.74 -3.31 19.94
N GLN A 314 -16.52 -2.52 20.67
CA GLN A 314 -17.99 -2.50 20.58
C GLN A 314 -18.48 -1.59 19.46
N LYS A 315 -17.61 -0.71 18.94
CA LYS A 315 -17.88 0.13 17.77
C LYS A 315 -17.20 -0.47 16.54
N CYS A 316 -15.87 -0.44 16.50
CA CYS A 316 -15.04 -1.05 15.45
C CYS A 316 -14.46 -2.37 15.97
N PRO A 317 -14.81 -3.53 15.39
CA PRO A 317 -14.31 -4.82 15.88
C PRO A 317 -12.78 -4.90 15.85
N PHE A 318 -12.19 -5.64 16.79
CA PHE A 318 -10.74 -5.86 16.88
C PHE A 318 -10.12 -6.42 15.60
N HIS A 319 -10.89 -7.26 14.89
CA HIS A 319 -10.47 -7.92 13.66
C HIS A 319 -10.72 -7.10 12.39
N ALA A 320 -11.34 -5.92 12.47
CA ALA A 320 -11.54 -5.05 11.33
C ALA A 320 -10.19 -4.71 10.66
N HIS A 321 -10.15 -4.72 9.32
CA HIS A 321 -8.91 -4.60 8.55
C HIS A 321 -8.01 -3.44 8.98
N ILE A 322 -8.56 -2.23 9.11
CA ILE A 322 -7.76 -1.06 9.51
C ILE A 322 -7.32 -1.08 10.97
N ARG A 323 -8.00 -1.85 11.84
CA ARG A 323 -7.63 -2.01 13.26
C ARG A 323 -6.60 -3.10 13.44
N LYS A 324 -6.66 -4.16 12.62
CA LYS A 324 -5.62 -5.18 12.48
C LYS A 324 -4.31 -4.59 11.99
N THR A 325 -4.37 -3.80 10.92
CA THR A 325 -3.17 -3.26 10.26
C THR A 325 -2.65 -1.95 10.85
N ASN A 326 -3.43 -1.32 11.74
CA ASN A 326 -3.00 -0.19 12.56
C ASN A 326 -3.89 -0.10 13.82
N PRO A 327 -3.50 -0.74 14.94
CA PRO A 327 -4.24 -0.64 16.20
C PRO A 327 -4.13 0.73 16.87
N ARG A 328 -3.32 1.66 16.34
CA ARG A 328 -3.16 3.04 16.84
C ARG A 328 -2.82 3.10 18.34
N GLY A 329 -1.91 2.25 18.78
CA GLY A 329 -1.48 2.13 20.18
C GLY A 329 -2.37 1.23 21.04
N SER A 330 -3.40 0.61 20.46
CA SER A 330 -4.32 -0.30 21.17
C SER A 330 -4.06 -1.79 20.89
N GLY A 331 -2.91 -2.14 20.31
CA GLY A 331 -2.58 -3.52 19.97
C GLY A 331 -2.31 -4.39 21.20
N GLY A 332 -1.80 -3.78 22.28
CA GLY A 332 -1.56 -4.43 23.58
C GLY A 332 -0.31 -5.32 23.64
N ALA A 333 0.41 -5.48 22.52
CA ALA A 333 1.62 -6.31 22.45
C ALA A 333 2.91 -5.55 22.82
N GLU A 334 2.94 -4.25 22.57
CA GLU A 334 4.11 -3.37 22.73
C GLU A 334 3.68 -1.92 23.00
N ALA A 335 4.65 -1.03 23.24
CA ALA A 335 4.38 0.37 23.46
C ALA A 335 3.89 1.04 22.14
N PRO A 336 2.97 2.05 22.20
CA PRO A 336 2.45 2.71 21.00
C PRO A 336 3.54 3.29 20.08
N GLU A 337 4.65 3.76 20.64
CA GLU A 337 5.78 4.31 19.89
C GLU A 337 6.55 3.24 19.10
N GLU A 338 6.53 1.99 19.56
CA GLU A 338 7.10 0.84 18.85
C GLU A 338 6.09 0.27 17.85
N GLU A 339 4.82 0.14 18.23
CA GLU A 339 3.75 -0.39 17.38
C GLU A 339 3.65 0.37 16.05
N ARG A 340 3.75 1.70 16.09
CA ARG A 340 3.66 2.54 14.89
C ARG A 340 4.83 2.37 13.90
N LYS A 341 5.97 1.82 14.33
CA LYS A 341 7.15 1.61 13.46
C LYS A 341 6.90 0.53 12.40
N HIS A 342 5.92 -0.34 12.63
CA HIS A 342 5.51 -1.36 11.66
C HIS A 342 4.67 -0.81 10.50
N LEU A 343 4.13 0.40 10.65
CA LEU A 343 3.31 1.04 9.62
C LEU A 343 4.16 1.39 8.38
N MET A 344 3.51 1.46 7.22
CA MET A 344 4.20 1.65 5.95
C MET A 344 3.47 2.58 4.99
N ALA A 345 4.23 3.13 4.05
CA ALA A 345 3.73 3.93 2.96
C ALA A 345 3.12 3.04 1.86
N ARG A 346 1.79 3.03 1.74
CA ARG A 346 1.09 2.26 0.71
C ARG A 346 0.98 3.08 -0.57
N ARG A 347 1.33 2.46 -1.70
CA ARG A 347 1.34 3.04 -3.05
C ARG A 347 0.55 2.20 -4.05
N GLY A 348 -0.39 1.39 -3.56
CA GLY A 348 -1.25 0.53 -4.36
C GLY A 348 -1.99 1.26 -5.48
N GLN A 349 -2.46 0.48 -6.46
CA GLN A 349 -3.38 0.90 -7.50
C GLN A 349 -4.24 -0.29 -7.93
N THR A 350 -5.53 -0.09 -8.17
CA THR A 350 -6.41 -1.17 -8.63
C THR A 350 -6.09 -1.60 -10.07
N TYR A 351 -6.42 -2.84 -10.43
CA TYR A 351 -6.31 -3.36 -11.80
C TYR A 351 -7.64 -3.94 -12.28
N GLY A 352 -7.72 -4.16 -13.59
CA GLY A 352 -8.89 -4.71 -14.24
C GLY A 352 -9.96 -3.66 -14.54
N ARG A 353 -10.96 -4.06 -15.32
CA ARG A 353 -12.10 -3.22 -15.69
C ARG A 353 -13.38 -3.98 -15.37
N ARG A 354 -14.43 -3.23 -15.04
CA ARG A 354 -15.75 -3.76 -14.74
C ARG A 354 -16.82 -2.91 -15.42
N HIS A 355 -18.02 -3.45 -15.55
CA HIS A 355 -19.13 -2.82 -16.26
C HIS A 355 -20.17 -2.20 -15.32
N ASP A 356 -20.00 -2.39 -14.02
CA ASP A 356 -20.85 -1.89 -12.96
C ASP A 356 -20.14 -0.77 -12.17
N ASP A 357 -20.94 0.12 -11.58
CA ASP A 357 -20.48 1.08 -10.58
C ASP A 357 -20.24 0.32 -9.25
N PRO A 358 -19.02 0.35 -8.68
CA PRO A 358 -18.71 -0.34 -7.42
C PRO A 358 -19.66 -0.03 -6.26
N ASN A 359 -20.21 1.18 -6.18
CA ASN A 359 -21.07 1.62 -5.07
C ASN A 359 -22.57 1.63 -5.41
N ALA A 360 -22.97 1.30 -6.63
CA ALA A 360 -24.40 1.17 -6.95
C ALA A 360 -25.02 -0.03 -6.24
N ASP A 361 -26.24 0.09 -5.71
CA ASP A 361 -26.96 -1.05 -5.10
C ASP A 361 -27.30 -2.10 -6.17
N LEU A 362 -26.47 -3.15 -6.22
CA LEU A 362 -26.56 -4.25 -7.17
C LEU A 362 -26.41 -5.58 -6.44
N PRO A 363 -27.18 -6.61 -6.84
CA PRO A 363 -27.07 -7.92 -6.21
C PRO A 363 -25.65 -8.50 -6.41
N PRO A 364 -25.06 -9.16 -5.40
CA PRO A 364 -23.68 -9.63 -5.46
C PRO A 364 -23.31 -10.43 -6.71
N ARG A 365 -24.23 -11.26 -7.22
CA ARG A 365 -24.04 -12.06 -8.44
C ARG A 365 -23.68 -11.27 -9.71
N LEU A 366 -23.94 -9.96 -9.74
CA LEU A 366 -23.57 -9.08 -10.85
C LEU A 366 -22.16 -8.48 -10.71
N ARG A 367 -21.52 -8.65 -9.55
CA ARG A 367 -20.16 -8.20 -9.29
C ARG A 367 -19.13 -9.15 -9.90
N PRO A 368 -17.95 -8.65 -10.31
CA PRO A 368 -16.87 -9.51 -10.79
C PRO A 368 -16.39 -10.45 -9.68
N ALA A 369 -15.95 -11.65 -10.06
CA ALA A 369 -15.37 -12.62 -9.13
C ALA A 369 -13.86 -12.83 -9.32
N LYS A 370 -13.28 -12.27 -10.38
CA LYS A 370 -11.88 -12.44 -10.80
C LYS A 370 -11.50 -11.37 -11.84
N ASP A 371 -10.24 -11.35 -12.25
CA ASP A 371 -9.64 -10.44 -13.24
C ASP A 371 -9.67 -8.94 -12.86
N VAL A 372 -10.03 -8.66 -11.60
CA VAL A 372 -9.98 -7.34 -10.97
C VAL A 372 -9.33 -7.48 -9.60
N GLY A 373 -8.73 -6.40 -9.11
CA GLY A 373 -8.17 -6.41 -7.77
C GLY A 373 -7.22 -5.25 -7.53
N LEU A 374 -6.24 -5.48 -6.67
CA LEU A 374 -5.27 -4.49 -6.24
C LEU A 374 -3.85 -4.92 -6.64
N LEU A 375 -3.14 -4.05 -7.36
CA LEU A 375 -1.68 -4.11 -7.42
C LEU A 375 -1.17 -3.47 -6.13
N PHE A 376 -1.07 -4.27 -5.08
CA PHE A 376 -0.60 -3.83 -3.78
C PHE A 376 0.88 -3.48 -3.90
N MET A 377 1.19 -2.27 -3.44
CA MET A 377 2.54 -1.71 -3.49
C MET A 377 2.81 -0.97 -2.20
N ALA A 378 3.98 -1.16 -1.60
CA ALA A 378 4.36 -0.46 -0.38
C ALA A 378 5.88 -0.21 -0.34
N PHE A 379 6.25 0.88 0.34
CA PHE A 379 7.64 1.21 0.62
C PHE A 379 7.98 0.93 2.08
N ASN A 380 9.17 0.36 2.28
CA ASN A 380 9.67 -0.07 3.58
C ASN A 380 11.16 0.28 3.73
N SER A 381 11.57 0.65 4.94
CA SER A 381 12.98 0.59 5.31
C SER A 381 13.40 -0.79 5.82
N SER A 382 12.44 -1.58 6.31
CA SER A 382 12.62 -2.99 6.68
C SER A 382 11.39 -3.82 6.29
N LEU A 383 11.57 -4.76 5.37
CA LEU A 383 10.47 -5.62 4.90
C LEU A 383 9.93 -6.50 6.02
N GLY A 384 10.85 -7.09 6.79
CA GLY A 384 10.55 -7.98 7.91
C GLY A 384 9.83 -7.28 9.06
N ASN A 385 10.12 -6.00 9.31
CA ASN A 385 9.50 -5.24 10.40
C ASN A 385 8.24 -4.48 9.98
N GLN A 386 7.90 -4.43 8.69
CA GLN A 386 6.77 -3.63 8.20
C GLN A 386 5.77 -4.50 7.43
N PHE A 387 5.98 -4.71 6.13
CA PHE A 387 5.02 -5.48 5.31
C PHE A 387 4.80 -6.89 5.85
N GLU A 388 5.89 -7.64 6.06
CA GLU A 388 5.77 -9.03 6.47
C GLU A 388 5.28 -9.15 7.90
N PHE A 389 5.70 -8.23 8.78
CA PHE A 389 5.19 -8.13 10.14
C PHE A 389 3.67 -7.89 10.17
N THR A 390 3.22 -6.87 9.44
CA THR A 390 1.79 -6.54 9.34
C THR A 390 0.98 -7.72 8.81
N GLN A 391 1.47 -8.40 7.77
CA GLN A 391 0.75 -9.55 7.22
C GLN A 391 0.75 -10.75 8.17
N GLN A 392 1.91 -11.16 8.69
CA GLN A 392 2.05 -12.39 9.47
C GLN A 392 1.66 -12.20 10.93
N ILE A 393 2.25 -11.21 11.60
CA ILE A 393 2.17 -11.03 13.05
C ILE A 393 0.86 -10.38 13.46
N TRP A 394 0.22 -9.63 12.57
CA TRP A 394 -1.08 -8.98 12.81
C TRP A 394 -2.23 -9.60 12.02
N ALA A 395 -2.24 -9.48 10.68
CA ALA A 395 -3.38 -9.86 9.87
C ALA A 395 -3.68 -11.37 9.91
N ASN A 396 -2.64 -12.20 9.80
CA ASN A 396 -2.75 -13.67 9.86
C ASN A 396 -2.82 -14.22 11.28
N ASN A 397 -2.57 -13.40 12.30
CA ASN A 397 -2.50 -13.86 13.68
C ASN A 397 -3.87 -13.80 14.36
N PRO A 398 -4.51 -14.94 14.67
CA PRO A 398 -5.84 -14.95 15.28
C PRO A 398 -5.87 -14.34 16.69
N ALA A 399 -4.72 -14.24 17.36
CA ALA A 399 -4.62 -13.72 18.72
C ALA A 399 -4.38 -12.20 18.80
N PHE A 400 -4.26 -11.48 17.67
CA PHE A 400 -3.94 -10.05 17.64
C PHE A 400 -5.10 -9.20 17.08
N PRO A 401 -5.33 -7.95 17.53
CA PRO A 401 -4.76 -7.31 18.73
C PRO A 401 -5.27 -7.98 20.02
N PHE A 402 -4.73 -7.61 21.18
CA PHE A 402 -5.07 -8.24 22.46
C PHE A 402 -6.32 -7.62 23.09
N PRO A 403 -7.48 -8.29 23.06
CA PRO A 403 -8.68 -7.79 23.73
C PRO A 403 -8.49 -7.81 25.25
N PRO A 404 -9.15 -6.92 26.02
CA PRO A 404 -9.00 -6.89 27.48
C PRO A 404 -9.39 -8.17 28.22
N ASP A 405 -10.24 -9.01 27.61
CA ASP A 405 -10.66 -10.30 28.16
C ASP A 405 -9.71 -11.46 27.79
N GLY A 406 -8.64 -11.19 27.03
CA GLY A 406 -7.66 -12.18 26.58
C GLY A 406 -8.17 -13.13 25.50
N SER A 407 -9.33 -12.86 24.89
CA SER A 407 -9.88 -13.66 23.80
C SER A 407 -9.10 -13.49 22.49
N GLN A 408 -9.33 -14.38 21.53
CA GLN A 408 -8.73 -14.29 20.20
C GLN A 408 -9.73 -13.63 19.25
N PRO A 409 -9.43 -12.44 18.69
CA PRO A 409 -10.34 -11.78 17.75
C PRO A 409 -10.47 -12.51 16.41
N GLY A 410 -9.51 -13.36 16.04
CA GLY A 410 -9.46 -14.06 14.75
C GLY A 410 -8.62 -13.35 13.71
N LEU A 411 -8.63 -13.85 12.48
CA LEU A 411 -7.87 -13.28 11.36
C LEU A 411 -8.45 -11.93 10.92
N ASP A 412 -7.64 -11.16 10.20
CA ASP A 412 -8.14 -10.07 9.37
C ASP A 412 -9.07 -10.64 8.27
N PRO A 413 -10.34 -10.22 8.17
CA PRO A 413 -11.29 -10.82 7.25
C PRO A 413 -11.04 -10.44 5.79
N VAL A 414 -10.32 -9.34 5.52
CA VAL A 414 -10.03 -8.85 4.17
C VAL A 414 -8.79 -9.53 3.61
N ILE A 415 -7.66 -9.50 4.34
CA ILE A 415 -6.36 -9.97 3.84
C ILE A 415 -5.73 -11.11 4.66
N GLY A 416 -6.34 -11.54 5.76
CA GLY A 416 -5.81 -12.63 6.58
C GLY A 416 -5.77 -13.94 5.81
N GLN A 417 -4.62 -14.61 5.83
CA GLN A 417 -4.39 -15.88 5.16
C GLN A 417 -4.14 -16.99 6.20
N GLY A 418 -4.67 -18.18 5.91
CA GLY A 418 -4.66 -19.32 6.82
C GLY A 418 -6.07 -19.80 7.17
N THR A 419 -6.17 -20.70 8.15
CA THR A 419 -7.46 -21.22 8.62
C THR A 419 -8.27 -20.12 9.29
N ARG A 420 -9.53 -19.95 8.87
CA ARG A 420 -10.46 -18.96 9.41
C ARG A 420 -11.55 -19.67 10.23
N GLU A 421 -11.87 -19.09 11.37
CA GLU A 421 -12.96 -19.51 12.27
C GLU A 421 -14.03 -18.41 12.31
N PRO A 422 -15.29 -18.73 12.65
CA PRO A 422 -16.31 -17.72 12.92
C PRO A 422 -15.83 -16.71 13.98
N GLN A 423 -16.15 -15.44 13.78
CA GLN A 423 -15.71 -14.33 14.64
C GLN A 423 -16.88 -13.72 15.40
N LYS A 424 -16.56 -12.97 16.46
CA LYS A 424 -17.52 -12.27 17.31
C LYS A 424 -17.68 -10.81 16.91
N TYR A 425 -18.92 -10.33 16.86
CA TYR A 425 -19.29 -8.98 16.42
C TYR A 425 -20.29 -8.36 17.41
N PRO A 426 -20.27 -7.03 17.61
CA PRO A 426 -21.30 -6.32 18.36
C PRO A 426 -22.50 -6.01 17.45
N PRO A 427 -23.68 -6.66 17.62
CA PRO A 427 -24.84 -6.40 16.75
C PRO A 427 -25.33 -4.96 16.89
N GLU A 428 -25.30 -4.43 18.11
CA GLU A 428 -25.65 -3.05 18.42
C GLU A 428 -24.37 -2.24 18.67
N TRP A 429 -24.18 -1.18 17.87
CA TRP A 429 -22.99 -0.35 17.92
C TRP A 429 -22.81 0.32 19.30
N GLY A 430 -21.62 0.19 19.88
CA GLY A 430 -21.27 0.78 21.17
C GLY A 430 -21.88 0.09 22.40
N HIS A 431 -22.51 -1.07 22.23
CA HIS A 431 -23.12 -1.84 23.31
C HIS A 431 -22.40 -3.18 23.51
N ASN A 432 -22.60 -3.81 24.68
CA ASN A 432 -21.88 -5.01 25.10
C ASN A 432 -22.48 -6.33 24.62
N ASN A 433 -23.56 -6.28 23.84
CA ASN A 433 -24.12 -7.46 23.20
C ASN A 433 -23.13 -7.97 22.14
N VAL A 434 -22.81 -9.26 22.17
CA VAL A 434 -21.90 -9.90 21.22
C VAL A 434 -22.60 -11.10 20.61
N ALA A 435 -22.55 -11.21 19.28
CA ALA A 435 -22.99 -12.36 18.53
C ALA A 435 -21.79 -12.99 17.79
N GLU A 436 -21.80 -14.31 17.67
CA GLU A 436 -20.87 -15.04 16.82
C GLU A 436 -21.54 -15.25 15.45
N ALA A 437 -20.80 -14.99 14.37
CA ALA A 437 -21.29 -15.29 13.03
C ALA A 437 -21.50 -16.80 12.85
N ALA A 438 -22.38 -17.23 11.94
CA ALA A 438 -22.63 -18.66 11.73
C ALA A 438 -21.41 -19.36 11.09
N ASP A 439 -20.71 -18.65 10.20
CA ASP A 439 -19.59 -19.14 9.41
C ASP A 439 -18.41 -18.14 9.44
N PRO A 440 -17.16 -18.58 9.21
CA PRO A 440 -16.05 -17.67 8.98
C PRO A 440 -16.26 -16.82 7.73
N ILE A 441 -15.81 -15.56 7.76
CA ILE A 441 -15.81 -14.71 6.56
C ILE A 441 -14.94 -15.36 5.48
N PRO A 442 -15.48 -15.65 4.27
CA PRO A 442 -14.72 -16.32 3.22
C PRO A 442 -13.58 -15.45 2.70
N GLN A 443 -12.45 -16.06 2.38
CA GLN A 443 -11.31 -15.35 1.80
C GLN A 443 -11.63 -14.89 0.37
N ALA A 444 -11.86 -13.60 0.21
CA ALA A 444 -12.19 -12.99 -1.09
C ALA A 444 -10.98 -12.31 -1.78
N VAL A 445 -9.80 -12.32 -1.15
CA VAL A 445 -8.56 -11.81 -1.72
C VAL A 445 -7.59 -12.96 -1.98
N THR A 446 -7.11 -13.07 -3.22
CA THR A 446 -6.18 -14.13 -3.64
C THR A 446 -4.87 -13.53 -4.12
N MET A 447 -3.76 -13.94 -3.51
CA MET A 447 -2.42 -13.59 -3.99
C MET A 447 -2.12 -14.30 -5.32
N LYS A 448 -1.85 -13.53 -6.37
CA LYS A 448 -1.55 -14.01 -7.72
C LYS A 448 -0.06 -13.99 -8.07
N GLY A 449 0.78 -13.48 -7.17
CA GLY A 449 2.22 -13.38 -7.36
C GLY A 449 2.76 -11.99 -7.09
N GLY A 450 4.07 -11.91 -6.92
CA GLY A 450 4.75 -10.68 -6.51
C GLY A 450 6.24 -10.87 -6.36
N GLU A 451 6.93 -9.78 -5.99
CA GLU A 451 8.37 -9.79 -5.74
C GLU A 451 8.76 -8.62 -4.81
N TYR A 452 9.93 -8.74 -4.18
CA TYR A 452 10.57 -7.66 -3.43
C TYR A 452 11.65 -6.97 -4.27
N PHE A 453 11.64 -5.64 -4.25
CA PHE A 453 12.57 -4.80 -4.97
C PHE A 453 13.22 -3.79 -4.02
N PHE A 454 14.26 -3.13 -4.49
CA PHE A 454 14.79 -1.90 -3.94
C PHE A 454 14.71 -0.83 -5.01
N MET A 455 14.12 0.32 -4.71
CA MET A 455 14.15 1.49 -5.61
C MET A 455 15.40 2.31 -5.26
N PRO A 456 16.50 2.21 -6.04
CA PRO A 456 17.75 2.88 -5.69
C PRO A 456 17.70 4.39 -5.92
N SER A 457 18.72 5.07 -5.44
CA SER A 457 18.94 6.48 -5.74
C SER A 457 19.15 6.74 -7.24
N LEU A 458 18.81 7.93 -7.69
CA LEU A 458 19.08 8.37 -9.06
C LEU A 458 20.58 8.42 -9.34
N ALA A 459 21.39 8.78 -8.34
CA ALA A 459 22.85 8.77 -8.43
C ALA A 459 23.42 7.38 -8.71
N PHE A 460 22.90 6.34 -8.04
CA PHE A 460 23.26 4.95 -8.34
C PHE A 460 22.96 4.61 -9.81
N LEU A 461 21.74 4.88 -10.28
CA LEU A 461 21.35 4.56 -11.66
C LEU A 461 22.21 5.29 -12.70
N ARG A 462 22.64 6.53 -12.42
CA ARG A 462 23.57 7.27 -13.28
C ARG A 462 25.00 6.73 -13.24
N SER A 463 25.40 6.11 -12.13
CA SER A 463 26.75 5.57 -11.92
C SER A 463 26.98 4.18 -12.52
N LEU A 464 25.90 3.43 -12.79
CA LEU A 464 25.94 2.11 -13.42
C LEU A 464 26.72 2.10 -14.72
#